data_AF-M6VVM6-F1
#
_entry.id   AF-M6VVM6-F1
#
_cell.length_a   1.000
_cell.length_b   1.000
_cell.length_c   1.000
_cell.angle_alpha   90.00
_cell.angle_beta   90.00
_cell.angle_gamma   90.00
#
_symmetry.space_group_name_H-M   'P 1'
#
loop_
_entity.id
_entity.type
_entity.pdbx_description
1 polymer ?
#
loop_
_entity_poly.entity_id
_entity_poly.type
_entity_poly.pdbx_seq_one_letter_code
_entity_poly.pdbx_strand_id
1 'polypeptide(L)'
;MIVILSFFIGHWFLSAFVQSFFLHRYAAHAMFKMNKFWEKFFHIFTCVAQGSSFLNPRAYAIMHRQHHAYSDTGKDPHSPVASKGFLDMMWRTALNYEAILDKKANVEKEFRGNYPEWPAIDKLSDSWTFRLFCGTLYTLFYLYFVPAGQYGWYLLLPIHWVMGPLHGAIVNWCGHMYGYRNHKKIRIIQRTRCLWIL
;
A
#
# COMPACT_ATOMS: atom_id res chain seq x y z
N MET A 1 -15.80 7.26 -22.42
CA MET A 1 -16.29 6.65 -21.16
C MET A 1 -15.69 5.26 -20.92
N ILE A 2 -15.95 4.26 -21.77
CA ILE A 2 -15.45 2.87 -21.59
C ILE A 2 -13.93 2.85 -21.39
N VAL A 3 -13.17 3.56 -22.23
CA VAL A 3 -11.70 3.62 -22.14
C VAL A 3 -11.20 4.14 -20.79
N ILE A 4 -11.81 5.20 -20.25
CA ILE A 4 -11.44 5.78 -18.95
C ILE A 4 -11.73 4.78 -17.82
N LEU A 5 -12.91 4.17 -17.83
CA LEU A 5 -13.32 3.20 -16.83
C LEU A 5 -12.45 1.94 -16.88
N SER A 6 -12.18 1.40 -18.07
CA SER A 6 -11.31 0.24 -18.25
C SER A 6 -9.90 0.52 -17.74
N PHE A 7 -9.34 1.70 -18.04
CA PHE A 7 -8.02 2.08 -17.53
C PHE A 7 -8.01 2.22 -16.00
N PHE A 8 -8.97 2.95 -15.43
CA PHE A 8 -9.06 3.16 -13.99
C PHE A 8 -9.27 1.84 -13.23
N ILE A 9 -10.25 1.03 -13.66
CA ILE A 9 -10.55 -0.26 -13.03
C ILE A 9 -9.38 -1.23 -13.21
N GLY A 10 -8.80 -1.30 -14.41
CA GLY A 10 -7.64 -2.15 -14.68
C GLY A 10 -6.46 -1.80 -13.76
N HIS A 11 -6.11 -0.52 -13.65
CA HIS A 11 -5.03 -0.08 -12.78
C HIS A 11 -5.36 -0.29 -11.29
N TRP A 12 -6.61 -0.05 -10.88
CA TRP A 12 -7.10 -0.33 -9.53
C TRP A 12 -6.84 -1.79 -9.12
N PHE A 13 -7.27 -2.75 -9.95
CA PHE A 13 -7.10 -4.17 -9.67
C PHE A 13 -5.64 -4.62 -9.73
N LEU A 14 -4.84 -4.09 -10.66
CA LEU A 14 -3.42 -4.39 -10.73
C LEU A 14 -2.66 -3.90 -9.50
N SER A 15 -2.90 -2.66 -9.08
CA SER A 15 -2.33 -2.06 -7.87
C SER A 15 -2.72 -2.84 -6.61
N ALA A 16 -4.00 -3.21 -6.50
CA ALA A 16 -4.52 -4.02 -5.41
C ALA A 16 -3.91 -5.44 -5.40
N PHE A 17 -3.73 -6.05 -6.57
CA PHE A 17 -3.12 -7.38 -6.71
C PHE A 17 -1.65 -7.39 -6.27
N VAL A 18 -0.83 -6.41 -6.65
CA VAL A 18 0.58 -6.39 -6.23
C VAL A 18 0.73 -6.07 -4.75
N GLN A 19 -0.13 -5.21 -4.21
CA GLN A 19 -0.21 -4.96 -2.78
C GLN A 19 -0.55 -6.25 -2.03
N SER A 20 -1.46 -7.03 -2.60
CA SER A 20 -1.87 -8.32 -2.08
C SER A 20 -0.79 -9.38 -2.08
N PHE A 21 -0.38 -9.72 -3.30
CA PHE A 21 0.37 -10.91 -3.55
C PHE A 21 1.83 -10.70 -3.17
N PHE A 22 2.42 -9.58 -3.57
CA PHE A 22 3.84 -9.31 -3.40
C PHE A 22 4.14 -8.58 -2.09
N LEU A 23 3.48 -7.45 -1.81
CA LEU A 23 3.81 -6.66 -0.62
C LEU A 23 3.34 -7.33 0.68
N HIS A 24 2.08 -7.77 0.73
CA HIS A 24 1.51 -8.34 1.94
C HIS A 24 1.91 -9.80 2.16
N ARG A 25 1.53 -10.72 1.25
CA ARG A 25 1.74 -12.16 1.49
C ARG A 25 3.20 -12.57 1.39
N TYR A 26 3.93 -12.01 0.43
CA TYR A 26 5.33 -12.36 0.21
C TYR A 26 6.28 -11.52 1.09
N ALA A 27 6.32 -10.19 0.94
CA ALA A 27 7.26 -9.35 1.67
C ALA A 27 6.95 -9.25 3.18
N ALA A 28 5.69 -9.03 3.57
CA ALA A 28 5.35 -8.86 4.99
C ALA A 28 5.28 -10.20 5.74
N HIS A 29 4.61 -11.22 5.17
CA HIS A 29 4.33 -12.47 5.88
C HIS A 29 5.18 -13.68 5.47
N ALA A 30 5.99 -13.58 4.41
CA ALA A 30 6.80 -14.69 3.90
C ALA A 30 5.99 -15.99 3.72
N MET A 31 4.73 -15.89 3.27
CA MET A 31 3.80 -17.03 3.14
C MET A 31 4.26 -18.07 2.11
N PHE A 32 5.13 -17.67 1.18
CA PHE A 32 5.69 -18.53 0.15
C PHE A 32 7.07 -18.01 -0.28
N LYS A 33 7.83 -18.84 -1.01
CA LYS A 33 9.15 -18.50 -1.53
C LYS A 33 9.09 -18.27 -3.04
N MET A 34 9.80 -17.27 -3.53
CA MET A 34 10.05 -17.04 -4.95
C MET A 34 11.50 -17.34 -5.27
N ASN A 35 11.77 -17.77 -6.50
CA ASN A 35 13.14 -17.71 -7.02
C ASN A 35 13.51 -16.26 -7.36
N LYS A 36 14.80 -16.00 -7.60
CA LYS A 36 15.30 -14.63 -7.89
C LYS A 36 14.63 -13.99 -9.11
N PHE A 37 14.21 -14.79 -10.10
CA PHE A 37 13.55 -14.26 -11.29
C PHE A 37 12.17 -13.70 -10.94
N TRP A 38 11.33 -14.49 -10.27
CA TRP A 38 9.97 -14.08 -9.91
C TRP A 38 9.97 -12.93 -8.90
N GLU A 39 10.88 -12.94 -7.92
CA GLU A 39 11.02 -11.84 -6.97
C GLU A 39 11.30 -10.52 -7.70
N LYS A 40 12.26 -10.52 -8.63
CA LYS A 40 12.59 -9.35 -9.46
C LYS A 40 11.44 -8.93 -10.38
N PHE A 41 10.75 -9.89 -11.00
CA PHE A 41 9.59 -9.64 -11.84
C PHE A 41 8.50 -8.90 -11.05
N PHE A 42 8.11 -9.43 -9.88
CA PHE A 42 7.06 -8.82 -9.07
C PHE A 42 7.48 -7.49 -8.43
N HIS A 43 8.77 -7.29 -8.16
CA HIS A 43 9.29 -6.00 -7.70
C HIS A 43 9.12 -4.91 -8.76
N ILE A 44 9.53 -5.19 -10.01
CA ILE A 44 9.34 -4.26 -11.14
C ILE A 44 7.85 -4.11 -11.46
N PHE A 45 7.08 -5.20 -11.42
CA PHE A 45 5.65 -5.16 -11.67
C PHE A 45 4.93 -4.29 -10.64
N THR A 46 5.37 -4.32 -9.38
CA THR A 46 4.84 -3.45 -8.32
C THR A 46 5.15 -1.98 -8.60
N CYS A 47 6.38 -1.67 -9.04
CA CYS A 47 6.78 -0.34 -9.49
C CYS A 47 5.84 0.19 -10.59
N VAL A 48 5.55 -0.62 -11.61
CA VAL A 48 4.67 -0.21 -12.73
C VAL A 48 3.19 -0.16 -12.32
N ALA A 49 2.70 -1.17 -11.59
CA ALA A 49 1.29 -1.31 -11.23
C ALA A 49 0.84 -0.38 -10.11
N GLN A 50 1.75 0.17 -9.30
CA GLN A 50 1.43 1.20 -8.31
C GLN A 50 1.86 2.60 -8.76
N GLY A 51 2.86 2.71 -9.64
CA GLY A 51 3.32 3.95 -10.26
C GLY A 51 3.55 5.09 -9.25
N SER A 52 2.76 6.16 -9.36
CA SER A 52 2.87 7.33 -8.47
C SER A 52 2.62 7.02 -6.99
N SER A 53 1.94 5.91 -6.72
CA SER A 53 1.56 5.43 -5.39
C SER A 53 2.42 4.26 -4.91
N PHE A 54 3.59 4.02 -5.52
CA PHE A 54 4.50 2.93 -5.15
C PHE A 54 4.77 2.89 -3.65
N LEU A 55 4.69 1.67 -3.11
CA LEU A 55 5.04 1.32 -1.74
C LEU A 55 6.29 0.45 -1.74
N ASN A 56 7.37 0.98 -1.17
CA ASN A 56 8.62 0.26 -0.93
C ASN A 56 8.38 -1.05 -0.14
N PRO A 57 8.80 -2.23 -0.67
CA PRO A 57 8.54 -3.52 -0.03
C PRO A 57 9.09 -3.65 1.39
N ARG A 58 10.25 -3.06 1.68
CA ARG A 58 10.87 -3.07 3.02
C ARG A 58 10.03 -2.28 4.01
N ALA A 59 9.72 -1.02 3.67
CA ALA A 59 8.98 -0.14 4.57
C ALA A 59 7.55 -0.67 4.81
N TYR A 60 6.93 -1.19 3.75
CA TYR A 60 5.63 -1.86 3.85
C TYR A 60 5.67 -3.07 4.78
N ALA A 61 6.62 -3.99 4.59
CA ALA A 61 6.74 -5.19 5.41
C ALA A 61 6.96 -4.88 6.89
N ILE A 62 7.84 -3.92 7.21
CA ILE A 62 8.10 -3.51 8.60
C ILE A 62 6.84 -2.94 9.25
N MET A 63 6.22 -1.94 8.62
CA MET A 63 5.03 -1.27 9.16
C MET A 63 3.87 -2.25 9.33
N HIS A 64 3.69 -3.16 8.36
CA HIS A 64 2.64 -4.18 8.40
C HIS A 64 2.87 -5.19 9.54
N ARG A 65 4.11 -5.60 9.80
CA ARG A 65 4.40 -6.50 10.93
C ARG A 65 4.20 -5.80 12.27
N GLN A 66 4.59 -4.53 12.38
CA GLN A 66 4.32 -3.71 13.57
C GLN A 66 2.82 -3.59 13.82
N HIS A 67 2.02 -3.38 12.78
CA HIS A 67 0.57 -3.39 12.86
C HIS A 67 0.02 -4.69 13.44
N HIS A 68 0.44 -5.85 12.92
CA HIS A 68 0.00 -7.13 13.44
C HIS A 68 0.40 -7.36 14.91
N ALA A 69 1.60 -6.94 15.30
CA ALA A 69 2.10 -7.12 16.66
C ALA A 69 1.42 -6.17 17.67
N TYR A 70 1.09 -4.95 17.25
CA TYR A 70 0.60 -3.88 18.11
C TYR A 70 -0.85 -3.46 17.86
N SER A 71 -1.57 -4.19 17.00
CA SER A 71 -2.96 -3.91 16.62
C SER A 71 -3.83 -3.41 17.75
N ASP A 72 -4.62 -2.37 17.46
CA ASP A 72 -5.57 -1.75 18.38
C ASP A 72 -4.92 -1.18 19.66
N THR A 73 -3.61 -0.96 19.65
CA THR A 73 -2.88 -0.27 20.71
C THR A 73 -2.28 1.04 20.21
N GLY A 74 -1.82 1.90 21.12
CA GLY A 74 -1.13 3.14 20.76
C GLY A 74 0.23 2.94 20.07
N LYS A 75 0.77 1.72 20.03
CA LYS A 75 2.03 1.39 19.32
C LYS A 75 1.82 0.99 17.87
N ASP A 76 0.57 0.79 17.45
CA ASP A 76 0.22 0.47 16.07
C ASP A 76 0.40 1.73 15.18
N PRO A 77 1.24 1.67 14.13
CA PRO A 77 1.53 2.84 13.28
C PRO A 77 0.30 3.38 12.54
N HIS A 78 -0.77 2.60 12.44
CA HIS A 78 -2.00 2.98 11.73
C HIS A 78 -3.29 2.43 12.35
N SER A 79 -3.34 2.32 13.68
CA SER A 79 -4.57 1.87 14.38
C SER A 79 -5.72 2.87 14.21
N PRO A 80 -6.88 2.43 13.71
CA PRO A 80 -8.10 3.26 13.70
C PRO A 80 -8.55 3.62 15.12
N VAL A 81 -8.42 2.70 16.06
CA VAL A 81 -8.86 2.87 17.47
C VAL A 81 -8.00 3.89 18.21
N ALA A 82 -6.71 3.98 17.88
CA ALA A 82 -5.78 4.93 18.48
C ALA A 82 -5.73 6.29 17.76
N SER A 83 -6.51 6.46 16.69
CA SER A 83 -6.54 7.68 15.87
C SER A 83 -7.79 8.51 16.15
N LYS A 84 -7.72 9.83 15.93
CA LYS A 84 -8.87 10.75 16.10
C LYS A 84 -9.93 10.62 15.00
N GLY A 85 -9.63 9.87 13.95
CA GLY A 85 -10.48 9.65 12.78
C GLY A 85 -9.69 9.12 11.59
N PHE A 86 -10.36 8.90 10.45
CA PHE A 86 -9.76 8.32 9.25
C PHE A 86 -8.58 9.15 8.72
N LEU A 87 -8.71 10.47 8.66
CA LEU A 87 -7.64 11.35 8.17
C LEU A 87 -6.44 11.41 9.12
N ASP A 88 -6.68 11.43 10.44
CA ASP A 88 -5.61 11.39 11.45
C ASP A 88 -4.84 10.07 11.37
N MET A 89 -5.54 8.95 11.19
CA MET A 89 -4.93 7.63 10.95
C MET A 89 -4.06 7.66 9.70
N MET A 90 -4.58 8.15 8.57
CA MET A 90 -3.82 8.22 7.32
C MET A 90 -2.56 9.09 7.46
N TRP A 91 -2.67 10.23 8.15
CA TRP A 91 -1.54 11.13 8.37
C TRP A 91 -0.46 10.48 9.25
N ARG A 92 -0.85 9.85 10.36
CA ARG A 92 0.06 9.07 11.22
C ARG A 92 0.72 7.93 10.46
N THR A 93 -0.05 7.23 9.62
CA THR A 93 0.46 6.14 8.77
C THR A 93 1.57 6.66 7.86
N ALA A 94 1.32 7.79 7.18
CA ALA A 94 2.29 8.39 6.27
C ALA A 94 3.58 8.80 7.00
N LEU A 95 3.49 9.46 8.16
CA LEU A 95 4.65 9.86 8.95
C LEU A 95 5.48 8.67 9.44
N ASN A 96 4.82 7.63 9.95
CA ASN A 96 5.50 6.41 10.39
C ASN A 96 6.17 5.69 9.22
N TYR A 97 5.45 5.58 8.10
CA TYR A 97 5.97 4.97 6.88
C TYR A 97 7.22 5.69 6.36
N GLU A 98 7.17 7.02 6.27
CA GLU A 98 8.29 7.85 5.84
C GLU A 98 9.49 7.72 6.80
N ALA A 99 9.26 7.70 8.11
CA ALA A 99 10.33 7.49 9.08
C ALA A 99 11.01 6.11 8.94
N ILE A 100 10.25 5.06 8.60
CA ILE A 100 10.80 3.72 8.31
C ILE A 100 11.54 3.70 6.97
N LEU A 101 10.98 4.37 5.95
CA LEU A 101 11.57 4.47 4.62
C LEU A 101 12.93 5.17 4.67
N ASP A 102 13.02 6.28 5.39
CA ASP A 102 14.23 7.07 5.60
C ASP A 102 15.20 6.46 6.63
N LYS A 103 14.86 5.32 7.23
CA LYS A 103 15.62 4.66 8.30
C LYS A 103 15.83 5.57 9.53
N LYS A 104 14.94 6.54 9.76
CA LYS A 104 14.89 7.41 10.95
C LYS A 104 14.18 6.74 12.13
N ALA A 105 13.27 5.81 11.85
CA ALA A 105 12.56 5.05 12.87
C ALA A 105 13.45 3.98 13.51
N ASN A 106 13.38 3.83 14.83
CA ASN A 106 14.01 2.73 15.55
C ASN A 106 13.13 1.47 15.47
N VAL A 107 13.32 0.69 14.41
CA VAL A 107 12.57 -0.55 14.15
C VAL A 107 13.08 -1.69 15.04
N GLU A 108 12.24 -2.37 15.82
CA GLU A 108 12.68 -3.52 16.62
C GLU A 108 13.24 -4.66 15.76
N LYS A 109 14.13 -5.49 16.33
CA LYS A 109 14.84 -6.53 15.58
C LYS A 109 13.89 -7.58 15.00
N GLU A 110 12.81 -7.88 15.70
CA GLU A 110 11.76 -8.82 15.27
C GLU A 110 11.05 -8.41 13.97
N PHE A 111 11.08 -7.13 13.59
CA PHE A 111 10.43 -6.64 12.37
C PHE A 111 11.37 -6.56 11.16
N ARG A 112 12.67 -6.80 11.35
CA ARG A 112 13.71 -6.69 10.31
C ARG A 112 13.95 -8.02 9.58
N GLY A 113 14.41 -7.94 8.34
CA GLY A 113 14.77 -9.09 7.50
C GLY A 113 13.59 -9.78 6.80
N ASN A 114 13.88 -10.76 5.95
CA ASN A 114 12.89 -11.55 5.19
C ASN A 114 11.89 -10.70 4.39
N TYR A 115 12.35 -9.61 3.79
CA TYR A 115 11.63 -8.83 2.78
C TYR A 115 12.57 -8.61 1.59
N PRO A 116 12.04 -8.48 0.36
CA PRO A 116 12.85 -8.16 -0.80
C PRO A 116 13.37 -6.71 -0.71
N GLU A 117 14.62 -6.51 -1.11
CA GLU A 117 15.21 -5.18 -1.27
C GLU A 117 15.88 -5.10 -2.64
N TRP A 118 15.63 -4.01 -3.36
CA TRP A 118 16.31 -3.72 -4.61
C TRP A 118 16.64 -2.23 -4.66
N PRO A 119 17.76 -1.80 -4.05
CA PRO A 119 18.06 -0.39 -3.80
C PRO A 119 17.97 0.52 -5.04
N ALA A 120 18.37 0.02 -6.22
CA ALA A 120 18.29 0.77 -7.47
C ALA A 120 16.83 1.04 -7.90
N ILE A 121 15.97 0.02 -7.87
CA ILE A 121 14.55 0.14 -8.24
C ILE A 121 13.78 0.89 -7.15
N ASP A 122 14.08 0.61 -5.89
CA ASP A 122 13.49 1.30 -4.74
C ASP A 122 13.78 2.80 -4.81
N LYS A 123 15.05 3.21 -4.97
CA LYS A 123 15.42 4.63 -5.06
C LYS A 123 14.77 5.33 -6.26
N LEU A 124 14.66 4.66 -7.40
CA LEU A 124 13.96 5.20 -8.57
C LEU A 124 12.47 5.39 -8.27
N SER A 125 11.81 4.34 -7.79
CA SER A 125 10.35 4.29 -7.60
C SER A 125 9.88 5.18 -6.45
N ASP A 126 10.71 5.36 -5.42
CA ASP A 126 10.45 6.25 -4.29
C ASP A 126 10.64 7.73 -4.65
N SER A 127 11.37 8.04 -5.73
CA SER A 127 11.69 9.43 -6.11
C SER A 127 10.46 10.22 -6.55
N TRP A 128 10.43 11.51 -6.20
CA TRP A 128 9.41 12.44 -6.69
C TRP A 128 9.39 12.54 -8.21
N THR A 129 10.55 12.42 -8.87
CA THR A 129 10.64 12.43 -10.34
C THR A 129 9.84 11.29 -10.95
N PHE A 130 9.98 10.06 -10.44
CA PHE A 130 9.21 8.91 -10.91
C PHE A 130 7.72 9.07 -10.61
N ARG A 131 7.38 9.51 -9.40
CA ARG A 131 5.98 9.71 -8.99
C ARG A 131 5.28 10.75 -9.86
N LEU A 132 5.93 11.89 -10.11
CA LEU A 132 5.44 12.95 -10.98
C LEU A 132 5.37 12.50 -12.44
N PHE A 133 6.32 11.70 -12.91
CA PHE A 133 6.28 11.12 -14.24
C PHE A 133 5.03 10.24 -14.43
N CYS A 134 4.81 9.26 -13.54
CA CYS A 134 3.60 8.42 -13.58
C CYS A 134 2.32 9.26 -13.46
N GLY A 135 2.29 10.19 -12.50
CA GLY A 135 1.16 11.08 -12.31
C GLY A 135 0.85 11.93 -13.54
N THR A 136 1.88 12.43 -14.23
CA THR A 136 1.75 13.17 -15.49
C THR A 136 1.19 12.29 -16.60
N LEU A 137 1.66 11.05 -16.74
CA LEU A 137 1.10 10.11 -17.71
C LEU A 137 -0.39 9.84 -17.45
N TYR A 138 -0.79 9.69 -16.19
CA TYR A 138 -2.20 9.56 -15.83
C TYR A 138 -2.97 10.82 -16.22
N THR A 139 -2.47 12.01 -15.87
CA THR A 139 -3.12 13.28 -16.22
C THR A 139 -3.30 13.43 -17.73
N LEU A 140 -2.25 13.17 -18.52
CA LEU A 140 -2.30 13.25 -19.99
C LEU A 140 -3.31 12.25 -20.58
N PHE A 141 -3.40 11.05 -20.03
CA PHE A 141 -4.43 10.09 -20.43
C PHE A 141 -5.84 10.66 -20.24
N TYR A 142 -6.13 11.25 -19.07
CA TYR A 142 -7.44 11.86 -18.82
C TYR A 142 -7.69 13.07 -19.72
N LEU A 143 -6.71 13.95 -19.91
CA LEU A 143 -6.83 15.12 -20.80
C LEU A 143 -7.17 14.71 -22.24
N TYR A 144 -6.64 13.58 -22.71
CA TYR A 144 -6.89 13.08 -24.06
C TYR A 144 -8.25 12.38 -24.21
N PHE A 145 -8.66 11.57 -23.22
CA PHE A 145 -9.84 10.71 -23.35
C PHE A 145 -11.13 11.27 -22.75
N VAL A 146 -11.07 12.32 -21.92
CA VAL A 146 -12.26 12.96 -21.34
C VAL A 146 -12.98 13.80 -22.40
N PRO A 147 -14.24 13.47 -22.78
CA PRO A 147 -14.99 14.26 -23.75
C PRO A 147 -15.34 15.65 -23.22
N ALA A 148 -15.41 16.63 -24.13
CA ALA A 148 -15.92 17.97 -23.80
C ALA A 148 -17.31 17.88 -23.14
N GLY A 149 -17.51 18.61 -22.05
CA GLY A 149 -18.74 18.58 -21.26
C GLY A 149 -18.84 17.46 -20.22
N GLN A 150 -17.89 16.52 -20.16
CA GLN A 150 -17.83 15.46 -19.13
C GLN A 150 -16.67 15.64 -18.14
N TYR A 151 -16.42 16.88 -17.70
CA TYR A 151 -15.27 17.22 -16.85
C TYR A 151 -15.29 16.54 -15.47
N GLY A 152 -16.43 15.99 -15.04
CA GLY A 152 -16.53 15.21 -13.81
C GLY A 152 -15.59 13.99 -13.74
N TRP A 153 -15.17 13.45 -14.89
CA TRP A 153 -14.20 12.34 -14.93
C TRP A 153 -12.83 12.70 -14.33
N TYR A 154 -12.45 13.98 -14.30
CA TYR A 154 -11.21 14.42 -13.66
C TYR A 154 -11.21 14.19 -12.14
N LEU A 155 -12.36 13.99 -11.50
CA LEU A 155 -12.44 13.65 -10.07
C LEU A 155 -11.81 12.29 -9.74
N LEU A 156 -11.64 11.41 -10.73
CA LEU A 156 -10.93 10.14 -10.55
C LEU A 156 -9.41 10.33 -10.47
N LEU A 157 -8.87 11.43 -10.99
CA LEU A 157 -7.42 11.62 -11.12
C LEU A 157 -6.69 11.68 -9.77
N PRO A 158 -7.17 12.41 -8.74
CA PRO A 158 -6.55 12.37 -7.40
C PRO A 158 -6.53 10.96 -6.82
N ILE A 159 -7.62 10.21 -6.98
CA ILE A 159 -7.72 8.80 -6.53
C ILE A 159 -6.68 7.95 -7.26
N HIS A 160 -6.55 8.17 -8.58
CA HIS A 160 -5.58 7.48 -9.43
C HIS A 160 -4.13 7.67 -8.97
N TRP A 161 -3.80 8.88 -8.51
CA TRP A 161 -2.45 9.21 -8.05
C TRP A 161 -2.07 8.52 -6.73
N VAL A 162 -3.06 8.23 -5.87
CA VAL A 162 -2.85 7.75 -4.50
C VAL A 162 -3.49 6.38 -4.24
N MET A 163 -3.70 5.57 -5.28
CA MET A 163 -4.41 4.27 -5.17
C MET A 163 -3.83 3.35 -4.09
N GLY A 164 -2.51 3.15 -4.03
CA GLY A 164 -1.87 2.27 -3.04
C GLY A 164 -2.22 2.63 -1.59
N PRO A 165 -1.90 3.86 -1.11
CA PRO A 165 -2.31 4.32 0.21
C PRO A 165 -3.82 4.26 0.46
N LEU A 166 -4.64 4.57 -0.55
CA LEU A 166 -6.09 4.53 -0.43
C LEU A 166 -6.61 3.11 -0.20
N HIS A 167 -6.13 2.12 -0.96
CA HIS A 167 -6.47 0.71 -0.76
C HIS A 167 -6.11 0.26 0.66
N GLY A 168 -4.88 0.56 1.10
CA GLY A 168 -4.44 0.22 2.44
C GLY A 168 -5.30 0.86 3.53
N ALA A 169 -5.65 2.13 3.37
CA ALA A 169 -6.48 2.86 4.33
C ALA A 169 -7.90 2.32 4.41
N ILE A 170 -8.55 2.04 3.27
CA ILE A 170 -9.91 1.47 3.24
C ILE A 170 -9.93 0.10 3.90
N VAL A 171 -9.01 -0.79 3.52
CA VAL A 171 -8.97 -2.16 4.06
C VAL A 171 -8.68 -2.14 5.56
N ASN A 172 -7.70 -1.34 6.00
CA ASN A 172 -7.36 -1.22 7.41
C ASN A 172 -8.53 -0.65 8.22
N TRP A 173 -9.08 0.49 7.80
CA TRP A 173 -10.19 1.13 8.51
C TRP A 173 -11.39 0.21 8.65
N CYS A 174 -11.86 -0.36 7.52
CA CYS A 174 -13.01 -1.26 7.54
C CYS A 174 -12.73 -2.53 8.34
N GLY A 175 -11.51 -3.08 8.25
CA GLY A 175 -11.09 -4.28 8.98
C GLY A 175 -11.15 -4.13 10.50
N HIS A 176 -10.84 -2.96 11.05
CA HIS A 176 -10.90 -2.74 12.51
C HIS A 176 -12.25 -2.23 12.99
N MET A 177 -12.84 -1.27 12.25
CA MET A 177 -14.08 -0.63 12.68
C MET A 177 -15.30 -1.53 12.49
N TYR A 178 -15.33 -2.29 11.39
CA TYR A 178 -16.48 -3.12 11.02
C TYR A 178 -16.16 -4.62 11.03
N GLY A 179 -14.88 -5.01 11.07
CA GLY A 179 -14.48 -6.40 11.16
C GLY A 179 -14.82 -7.04 12.51
N TYR A 180 -14.87 -8.37 12.50
CA TYR A 180 -15.26 -9.17 13.64
C TYR A 180 -14.20 -10.23 13.95
N ARG A 181 -14.13 -10.64 15.21
CA ARG A 181 -13.14 -11.61 15.67
C ARG A 181 -13.75 -13.00 15.77
N ASN A 182 -13.29 -13.91 14.92
CA ASN A 182 -13.78 -15.30 14.89
C ASN A 182 -13.30 -16.17 16.06
N HIS A 183 -12.10 -15.93 16.60
CA HIS A 183 -11.51 -16.82 17.63
C HIS A 183 -10.91 -16.06 18.82
N LYS A 184 -11.35 -16.40 20.04
CA LYS A 184 -10.92 -15.77 21.30
C LYS A 184 -9.47 -16.05 21.70
N LYS A 185 -8.84 -17.10 21.16
CA LYS A 185 -7.45 -17.50 21.46
C LYS A 185 -6.69 -17.79 20.17
N ILE A 186 -6.12 -16.76 19.55
CA ILE A 186 -5.00 -16.94 18.62
C ILE A 186 -3.79 -16.23 19.25
N ARG A 187 -2.77 -17.01 19.62
CA ARG A 187 -1.51 -16.50 20.16
C ARG A 187 -0.71 -15.92 18.98
N ILE A 188 -0.42 -14.62 19.08
CA ILE A 188 0.79 -13.94 18.61
C ILE A 188 0.86 -13.42 17.15
N ILE A 189 0.05 -13.88 16.17
CA ILE A 189 0.18 -13.33 14.77
C ILE A 189 -1.11 -12.73 14.18
N GLN A 190 -2.28 -13.05 14.74
CA GLN A 190 -3.59 -12.54 14.27
C GLN A 190 -4.40 -11.97 15.44
N ARG A 191 -3.89 -10.92 16.10
CA ARG A 191 -4.66 -10.18 17.11
C ARG A 191 -5.72 -9.26 16.50
N THR A 192 -5.66 -9.00 15.20
CA THR A 192 -6.47 -8.02 14.49
C THR A 192 -7.84 -8.61 14.12
N ARG A 193 -8.87 -7.76 14.12
CA ARG A 193 -10.17 -8.00 13.46
C ARG A 193 -10.05 -8.05 11.92
N CYS A 194 -8.84 -7.84 11.40
CA CYS A 194 -8.51 -7.77 10.00
C CYS A 194 -7.99 -9.12 9.49
N LEU A 195 -8.90 -10.08 9.28
CA LEU A 195 -8.71 -11.10 8.24
C LEU A 195 -9.17 -10.47 6.93
N TRP A 196 -8.42 -10.68 5.85
CA TRP A 196 -8.62 -10.22 4.46
C TRP A 196 -7.60 -9.21 3.95
N ILE A 197 -6.59 -9.79 3.29
CA ILE A 197 -6.42 -9.74 1.83
C ILE A 197 -6.90 -8.42 1.19
N LEU A 198 -5.97 -7.50 0.95
CA LEU A 198 -5.28 -7.63 -0.32
C LEU A 198 -4.12 -8.55 0.00
#